data_AF-D5ADQ1-F1
#
_entry.id   AF-D5ADQ1-F1
#
_cell.length_a   1.000
_cell.length_b   1.000
_cell.length_c   1.000
_cell.angle_alpha   90.00
_cell.angle_beta   90.00
_cell.angle_gamma   90.00
#
_symmetry.space_group_name_H-M   'P 1'
#
loop_
_entity.id
_entity.type
_entity.pdbx_description
1 polymer ?
#
loop_
_entity_poly.entity_id
_entity_poly.type
_entity_poly.pdbx_seq_one_letter_code
_entity_poly.pdbx_strand_id
1 'polypeptide(L)'
;MPSIQTALPPELANNVRNIYRECLRRAKFVGHKQGNTELVVDMIRQQFKKNMHETDPEKIQKMKDDAARGLVNHMLYESEKMAGRKFSTT
;
A
#
# COMPACT_ATOMS: atom_id res chain seq x y z
N MET A 1 1.77 -12.71 17.12
CA MET A 1 2.31 -12.13 15.87
C MET A 1 2.39 -10.63 16.07
N PRO A 2 3.50 -9.94 15.76
CA PRO A 2 3.54 -8.49 15.85
C PRO A 2 2.56 -7.91 14.82
N SER A 3 1.56 -7.17 15.29
CA SER A 3 0.58 -6.47 14.48
C SER A 3 1.27 -5.46 13.56
N ILE A 4 0.76 -5.30 12.33
CA ILE A 4 1.23 -4.35 11.29
C ILE A 4 1.27 -2.88 11.75
N GLN A 5 0.72 -2.60 12.93
CA GLN A 5 0.75 -1.31 13.63
C GLN A 5 2.17 -0.74 13.86
N THR A 6 3.25 -1.52 13.71
CA THR A 6 4.61 -1.02 13.91
C THR A 6 5.26 -0.35 12.70
N ALA A 7 4.71 -0.48 11.48
CA ALA A 7 5.37 0.01 10.26
C ALA A 7 4.67 1.21 9.59
N LEU A 8 3.40 1.46 9.91
CA LEU A 8 2.63 2.61 9.46
C LEU A 8 2.06 3.33 10.68
N PRO A 9 2.07 4.68 10.74
CA PRO A 9 1.45 5.41 11.85
C PRO A 9 0.00 4.93 12.02
N PRO A 10 -0.46 4.62 13.24
CA PRO A 10 -1.80 4.12 13.48
C PRO A 10 -2.88 5.08 12.94
N GLU A 11 -2.60 6.38 12.93
CA GLU A 11 -3.47 7.41 12.32
C GLU A 11 -3.64 7.26 10.80
N LEU A 12 -2.63 6.74 10.11
CA LEU A 12 -2.69 6.48 8.67
C LEU A 12 -3.49 5.21 8.40
N ALA A 13 -3.26 4.14 9.16
CA ALA A 13 -3.93 2.85 9.01
C ALA A 13 -5.41 2.90 9.45
N ASN A 14 -5.78 3.79 10.36
CA ASN A 14 -7.15 3.88 10.86
C ASN A 14 -8.11 4.57 9.87
N ASN A 15 -7.61 5.43 8.99
CA ASN A 15 -8.44 6.19 8.05
C ASN A 15 -8.24 5.72 6.60
N VAL A 16 -9.28 5.11 6.01
CA VAL A 16 -9.30 4.62 4.62
C VAL A 16 -8.89 5.70 3.61
N ARG A 17 -9.24 6.97 3.87
CA ARG A 17 -8.90 8.09 2.98
C ARG A 17 -7.39 8.38 2.98
N ASN A 18 -6.73 8.19 4.12
CA ASN A 18 -5.29 8.37 4.24
C ASN A 18 -4.55 7.22 3.52
N ILE A 19 -4.98 5.97 3.73
CA ILE A 19 -4.45 4.81 3.01
C ILE A 19 -4.58 5.02 1.49
N TYR A 20 -5.75 5.44 1.02
CA TYR A 20 -5.99 5.71 -0.40
C TYR A 20 -5.01 6.74 -0.98
N ARG A 21 -4.81 7.87 -0.29
CA ARG A 21 -3.87 8.91 -0.70
C ARG A 21 -2.43 8.40 -0.75
N GLU A 22 -2.03 7.60 0.22
CA GLU A 22 -0.69 7.02 0.27
C GLU A 22 -0.48 6.02 -0.87
N CYS A 23 -1.46 5.14 -1.11
CA CYS A 23 -1.49 4.23 -2.25
C CYS A 23 -1.33 4.98 -3.58
N LEU A 24 -2.07 6.07 -3.77
CA LEU A 24 -1.95 6.91 -4.98
C LEU A 24 -0.58 7.59 -5.10
N ARG A 25 -0.05 8.15 -4.01
CA ARG A 25 1.28 8.76 -4.02
C ARG A 25 2.34 7.73 -4.44
N ARG A 26 2.24 6.52 -3.91
CA ARG A 26 3.18 5.45 -4.23
C ARG A 26 3.02 4.93 -5.66
N ALA A 27 1.79 4.76 -6.13
CA ALA A 27 1.54 4.38 -7.52
C ALA A 27 2.15 5.38 -8.51
N LYS A 28 2.02 6.69 -8.24
CA LYS A 28 2.65 7.72 -9.08
C LYS A 28 4.16 7.59 -9.10
N PHE A 29 4.78 7.35 -7.96
CA PHE A 29 6.23 7.16 -7.88
C PHE A 29 6.70 5.91 -8.63
N VAL A 30 6.02 4.76 -8.43
CA VAL A 30 6.33 3.50 -9.12
C VAL A 30 6.14 3.66 -10.62
N GLY A 31 4.98 4.18 -11.02
CA GLY A 31 4.63 4.28 -12.41
C GLY A 31 5.47 5.30 -13.18
N HIS A 32 5.93 6.36 -12.52
CA HIS A 32 6.89 7.28 -13.12
C HIS A 32 8.24 6.60 -13.39
N LYS A 33 8.70 5.72 -12.48
CA LYS A 33 9.93 4.94 -12.70
C LYS A 33 9.79 3.89 -13.81
N GLN A 34 8.58 3.36 -14.04
CA GLN A 34 8.32 2.27 -14.98
C GLN A 34 7.65 2.70 -16.30
N GLY A 35 7.28 3.97 -16.45
CA GLY A 35 6.57 4.49 -17.63
C GLY A 35 5.10 4.07 -17.73
N ASN A 36 4.47 3.62 -16.65
CA ASN A 36 3.10 3.09 -16.62
C ASN A 36 2.20 3.71 -15.54
N THR A 37 2.45 4.99 -15.20
CA THR A 37 1.75 5.76 -14.15
C THR A 37 0.24 5.63 -14.18
N GLU A 38 -0.39 5.88 -15.34
CA GLU A 38 -1.86 5.85 -15.46
C GLU A 38 -2.42 4.48 -15.10
N LEU A 39 -1.80 3.42 -15.62
CA LEU A 39 -2.20 2.04 -15.42
C LEU A 39 -2.17 1.65 -13.93
N VAL A 40 -1.07 1.96 -13.24
CA VAL A 40 -0.91 1.64 -11.80
C VAL A 40 -1.85 2.47 -10.93
N VAL A 41 -2.04 3.76 -11.26
CA VAL A 41 -2.97 4.64 -10.55
C VAL A 41 -4.41 4.17 -10.70
N ASP A 42 -4.82 3.81 -11.92
CA ASP A 42 -6.18 3.37 -12.20
C ASP A 42 -6.48 2.01 -11.57
N MET A 43 -5.50 1.10 -11.51
CA MET A 43 -5.64 -0.15 -10.77
C MET A 43 -5.99 0.09 -9.29
N ILE A 44 -5.31 1.04 -8.63
CA ILE A 44 -5.62 1.40 -7.25
C ILE A 44 -7.01 2.02 -7.14
N ARG A 45 -7.37 2.95 -8.03
CA ARG A 45 -8.71 3.57 -8.04
C ARG A 45 -9.81 2.53 -8.19
N GLN A 46 -9.64 1.58 -9.12
CA GLN A 46 -10.61 0.52 -9.36
C GLN A 46 -10.76 -0.37 -8.14
N GLN A 47 -9.66 -0.74 -7.46
CA GLN A 47 -9.71 -1.57 -6.26
C GLN A 47 -10.49 -0.91 -5.11
N PHE A 48 -10.28 0.40 -4.90
CA PHE A 48 -11.04 1.15 -3.89
C PHE A 48 -12.51 1.31 -4.30
N LYS A 49 -12.78 1.62 -5.58
CA LYS A 49 -14.16 1.75 -6.09
C LYS A 49 -14.95 0.45 -5.99
N LYS A 50 -14.32 -0.69 -6.30
CA LYS A 50 -14.94 -2.02 -6.25
C LYS A 50 -15.49 -2.37 -4.86
N ASN A 51 -14.84 -1.88 -3.81
CA ASN A 51 -15.18 -2.19 -2.43
C ASN A 51 -15.80 -0.99 -1.68
N MET A 52 -16.22 0.05 -2.41
CA MET A 52 -16.75 1.30 -1.84
C MET A 52 -18.03 1.10 -1.02
N HIS A 53 -18.79 0.04 -1.31
CA HIS A 53 -20.04 -0.31 -0.65
C HIS A 53 -19.89 -1.47 0.35
N GLU A 54 -18.65 -1.83 0.69
CA GLU A 54 -18.43 -2.83 1.73
C GLU A 54 -18.89 -2.27 3.08
N THR A 55 -19.66 -3.07 3.83
CA THR A 55 -20.23 -2.69 5.13
C THR A 55 -19.76 -3.60 6.25
N ASP A 56 -19.16 -4.75 5.93
CA ASP A 56 -18.61 -5.66 6.93
C ASP A 56 -17.35 -5.06 7.59
N PRO A 57 -17.38 -4.77 8.90
CA PRO A 57 -16.27 -4.15 9.60
C PRO A 57 -14.99 -5.00 9.60
N GLU A 58 -15.11 -6.33 9.67
CA GLU A 58 -13.94 -7.21 9.67
C GLU A 58 -13.28 -7.23 8.29
N LYS A 59 -14.10 -7.27 7.24
CA LYS A 59 -13.62 -7.22 5.86
C LYS A 59 -12.98 -5.88 5.53
N ILE A 60 -13.58 -4.77 5.96
CA ILE A 60 -12.98 -3.42 5.81
C ILE A 60 -11.63 -3.36 6.52
N GLN A 61 -11.55 -3.87 7.76
CA GLN A 61 -10.30 -3.84 8.51
C GLN A 61 -9.22 -4.70 7.85
N LYS A 62 -9.57 -5.90 7.39
CA LYS A 62 -8.66 -6.76 6.63
C LYS A 62 -8.14 -6.08 5.37
N MET A 63 -9.03 -5.41 4.62
CA MET A 63 -8.65 -4.66 3.42
C MET A 63 -7.70 -3.50 3.73
N LYS A 64 -7.92 -2.79 4.83
CA LYS A 64 -7.02 -1.74 5.30
C LYS A 64 -5.65 -2.32 5.65
N ASP A 65 -5.62 -3.43 6.38
CA ASP A 65 -4.38 -4.11 6.77
C ASP A 65 -3.60 -4.63 5.55
N ASP A 66 -4.30 -5.18 4.56
CA ASP A 66 -3.69 -5.67 3.32
C ASP A 66 -3.11 -4.51 2.49
N ALA A 67 -3.82 -3.39 2.37
CA ALA A 67 -3.30 -2.19 1.70
C ALA A 67 -2.10 -1.58 2.44
N ALA A 68 -2.17 -1.50 3.77
CA ALA A 68 -1.07 -1.06 4.63
C ALA A 68 0.16 -1.96 4.45
N ARG A 69 -0.02 -3.28 4.45
CA ARG A 69 1.05 -4.25 4.18
C ARG A 69 1.68 -4.03 2.81
N GLY A 70 0.87 -3.80 1.78
CA GLY A 70 1.36 -3.50 0.42
C GLY A 70 2.25 -2.26 0.38
N LEU A 71 1.88 -1.19 1.09
CA LEU A 71 2.69 0.03 1.19
C LEU A 71 4.03 -0.23 1.90
N VAL A 72 4.00 -0.91 3.03
CA VAL A 72 5.20 -1.24 3.83
C VAL A 72 6.14 -2.13 3.04
N ASN A 73 5.63 -3.20 2.42
CA ASN A 73 6.43 -4.12 1.61
C ASN A 73 7.18 -3.36 0.50
N HIS A 74 6.48 -2.45 -0.16
CA HIS A 74 7.11 -1.66 -1.20
C HIS A 74 8.10 -0.62 -0.64
N MET A 75 7.83 0.01 0.52
CA MET A 75 8.79 0.86 1.23
C MET A 75 10.07 0.12 1.57
N LEU A 76 9.97 -1.08 2.13
CA LEU A 76 11.11 -1.93 2.46
C LEU A 76 11.91 -2.31 1.21
N TYR A 77 11.23 -2.78 0.17
CA TYR A 77 11.87 -3.12 -1.11
C TYR A 77 12.68 -1.95 -1.70
N GLU A 78 12.11 -0.73 -1.72
CA GLU A 78 12.84 0.43 -2.22
C GLU A 78 13.98 0.85 -1.27
N SER A 79 13.82 0.71 0.05
CA SER A 79 14.87 1.03 1.02
C SER A 79 16.09 0.12 0.87
N GLU A 80 15.86 -1.18 0.62
CA GLU A 80 16.94 -2.15 0.42
C GLU A 80 17.60 -1.98 -0.94
N LYS A 81 16.80 -1.68 -1.98
CA LYS A 81 17.33 -1.32 -3.29
C LYS A 81 18.24 -0.09 -3.23
N MET A 82 17.89 0.91 -2.41
CA MET A 82 18.76 2.08 -2.17
C MET A 82 19.99 1.74 -1.31
N ALA A 83 19.86 0.84 -0.34
CA ALA A 83 20.96 0.41 0.53
C ALA A 83 21.92 -0.60 -0.13
N GLY A 84 21.63 -1.07 -1.35
CA GLY A 84 22.45 -2.05 -2.08
C GLY A 84 22.39 -3.48 -1.51
N ARG A 85 21.53 -3.75 -0.52
CA ARG A 85 21.29 -5.11 -0.01
C ARG A 85 20.27 -5.79 -0.92
N LYS A 86 20.68 -6.82 -1.65
CA LYS A 86 19.75 -7.72 -2.34
C LYS A 86 19.10 -8.61 -1.28
N PHE A 87 17.80 -8.87 -1.39
CA PHE A 87 17.19 -10.03 -0.72
C PHE A 87 18.00 -11.26 -1.15
N SER A 88 18.86 -11.77 -0.28
CA SER A 88 19.37 -13.13 -0.44
C SER A 88 18.19 -14.05 -0.25
N THR A 89 17.62 -14.53 -1.35
CA THR A 89 16.82 -15.75 -1.36
C THR A 89 17.73 -16.87 -0.88
N THR A 90 17.62 -17.20 0.40
CA THR A 90 18.03 -18.48 0.97
C THR A 90 16.77 -19.27 1.29
#